data_AF-A0A1H7R9R0-F1
#
_entry.id   AF-A0A1H7R9R0-F1
#
_cell.length_a   1.000
_cell.length_b   1.000
_cell.length_c   1.000
_cell.angle_alpha   90.00
_cell.angle_beta   90.00
_cell.angle_gamma   90.00
#
_symmetry.space_group_name_H-M   'P 1'
#
loop_
_entity.id
_entity.type
_entity.pdbx_description
1 polymer ?
#
loop_
_entity_poly.entity_id
_entity_poly.type
_entity_poly.pdbx_seq_one_letter_code
_entity_poly.pdbx_strand_id
1 'polypeptide(L)'
;LREREQLAILYVTHDIASARYLADSIVVMYAGQIVESGDAVQITDAPAHPYTQLLLSAAPDPERAEPPVLRGRGAPPSLVSPPSGCRFHPRCPFAMPVCSQQTPPTLPAAGAESARHVAACWLLDPEHAPATEDTAAAGAGTEKNAAGPA
;
A
#
# COMPACT_ATOMS: atom_id res chain seq x y z
N LEU A 1 -17.16 -22.09 11.47
CA LEU A 1 -17.62 -21.25 12.60
C LEU A 1 -18.50 -20.10 12.10
N ARG A 2 -17.97 -19.16 11.30
CA ARG A 2 -18.73 -18.02 10.73
C ARG A 2 -20.07 -18.42 10.10
N GLU A 3 -20.03 -19.32 9.11
CA GLU A 3 -21.23 -19.72 8.36
C GLU A 3 -22.20 -20.57 9.18
N ARG A 4 -21.65 -21.48 10.00
CA ARG A 4 -22.45 -22.39 10.82
C ARG A 4 -23.23 -21.66 11.93
N GLU A 5 -22.64 -20.63 12.51
CA GLU A 5 -23.21 -19.87 13.64
C GLU A 5 -23.82 -18.53 13.22
N GLN A 6 -23.79 -18.17 11.92
CA GLN A 6 -24.24 -16.88 11.39
C GLN A 6 -23.65 -15.66 12.12
N LEU A 7 -22.35 -15.70 12.40
CA LEU A 7 -21.66 -14.64 13.13
C LEU A 7 -20.97 -13.65 12.20
N ALA A 8 -21.01 -12.37 12.56
CA ALA A 8 -20.08 -11.37 12.03
C ALA A 8 -18.78 -11.43 12.83
N ILE A 9 -17.63 -11.49 12.13
CA ILE A 9 -16.31 -11.59 12.75
C ILE A 9 -15.49 -10.36 12.35
N LEU A 10 -14.99 -9.64 13.34
CA LEU A 10 -13.95 -8.63 13.16
C LEU A 10 -12.61 -9.25 13.57
N TYR A 11 -11.73 -9.47 12.59
CA TYR A 11 -10.40 -10.02 12.81
C TYR A 11 -9.33 -8.93 12.68
N VAL A 12 -8.51 -8.74 13.71
CA VAL A 12 -7.47 -7.71 13.76
C VAL A 12 -6.10 -8.38 13.79
N THR A 13 -5.26 -8.08 12.81
CA THR A 13 -3.91 -8.65 12.66
C THR A 13 -2.94 -7.63 12.08
N HIS A 14 -1.64 -7.85 12.29
CA HIS A 14 -0.56 -7.13 11.62
C HIS A 14 -0.04 -7.86 10.37
N ASP A 15 -0.46 -9.11 10.18
CA ASP A 15 -0.10 -9.93 9.02
C ASP A 15 -1.22 -9.92 7.99
N ILE A 16 -0.99 -9.19 6.89
CA ILE A 16 -1.95 -9.04 5.81
C ILE A 16 -2.15 -10.35 5.02
N ALA A 17 -1.17 -11.25 5.00
CA ALA A 17 -1.31 -12.55 4.33
C ALA A 17 -2.34 -13.41 5.07
N SER A 18 -2.26 -13.49 6.40
CA SER A 18 -3.29 -14.14 7.22
C SER A 18 -4.69 -13.52 7.04
N ALA A 19 -4.77 -12.20 6.88
CA ALA A 19 -6.05 -11.52 6.66
C ALA A 19 -6.73 -11.94 5.35
N ARG A 20 -5.94 -12.16 4.27
CA ARG A 20 -6.44 -12.63 2.96
C ARG A 20 -7.26 -13.92 3.06
N TYR A 21 -6.78 -14.88 3.86
CA TYR A 21 -7.38 -16.21 3.95
C TYR A 21 -8.62 -16.27 4.86
N LEU A 22 -8.78 -15.30 5.77
CA LEU A 22 -9.83 -15.35 6.81
C LEU A 22 -10.96 -14.36 6.59
N ALA A 23 -10.71 -13.25 5.88
CA ALA A 23 -11.64 -12.14 5.76
C ALA A 23 -12.25 -12.05 4.35
N ASP A 24 -13.51 -11.62 4.27
CA ASP A 24 -14.14 -11.27 2.99
C ASP A 24 -13.68 -9.89 2.50
N SER A 25 -13.44 -8.98 3.45
CA SER A 25 -12.98 -7.61 3.21
C SER A 25 -11.84 -7.25 4.16
N ILE A 26 -10.93 -6.40 3.70
CA ILE A 26 -9.79 -5.92 4.48
C ILE A 26 -9.87 -4.41 4.60
N VAL A 27 -9.59 -3.89 5.79
CA VAL A 27 -9.39 -2.47 6.08
C VAL A 27 -7.97 -2.31 6.60
N VAL A 28 -7.17 -1.52 5.89
CA VAL A 28 -5.79 -1.22 6.25
C VAL A 28 -5.75 0.12 6.98
N MET A 29 -5.13 0.12 8.16
CA MET A 29 -4.94 1.32 8.96
C MET A 29 -3.46 1.68 9.06
N TYR A 30 -3.18 2.98 9.03
CA TYR A 30 -1.87 3.54 9.34
C TYR A 30 -1.98 4.71 10.30
N ALA A 31 -1.21 4.66 11.38
CA ALA A 31 -1.13 5.70 12.38
C ALA A 31 -2.53 6.24 12.80
N GLY A 32 -3.50 5.35 13.02
CA GLY A 32 -4.86 5.70 13.43
C GLY A 32 -5.78 6.26 12.33
N GLN A 33 -5.44 6.08 11.06
CA GLN A 33 -6.29 6.44 9.91
C GLN A 33 -6.53 5.21 9.03
N ILE A 34 -7.74 5.07 8.49
CA ILE A 34 -8.00 4.10 7.42
C ILE A 34 -7.33 4.65 6.16
N VAL A 35 -6.44 3.87 5.57
CA VAL A 35 -5.70 4.27 4.37
C VAL A 35 -6.14 3.51 3.12
N GLU A 36 -6.71 2.32 3.29
CA GLU A 36 -7.21 1.50 2.19
C GLU A 36 -8.27 0.52 2.69
N SER A 37 -9.29 0.24 1.88
CA SER A 37 -10.30 -0.77 2.17
C SER A 37 -10.90 -1.36 0.90
N GLY A 38 -11.25 -2.64 0.93
CA GLY A 38 -11.83 -3.34 -0.22
C GLY A 38 -12.03 -4.83 0.03
N ASP A 39 -12.41 -5.56 -1.01
CA ASP A 39 -12.49 -7.03 -0.96
C ASP A 39 -11.07 -7.60 -0.71
N ALA A 40 -10.96 -8.66 0.09
CA ALA A 40 -9.67 -9.14 0.59
C ALA A 40 -8.66 -9.46 -0.52
N VAL A 41 -9.14 -10.11 -1.60
CA VAL A 41 -8.33 -10.46 -2.77
C VAL A 41 -7.78 -9.20 -3.45
N GLN A 42 -8.63 -8.20 -3.73
CA GLN A 42 -8.23 -6.96 -4.41
C GLN A 42 -7.17 -6.18 -3.63
N ILE A 43 -7.33 -6.07 -2.30
CA ILE A 43 -6.37 -5.37 -1.43
C ILE A 43 -5.00 -6.03 -1.47
N THR A 44 -4.96 -7.37 -1.58
CA THR A 44 -3.69 -8.11 -1.60
C THR A 44 -3.06 -8.24 -2.99
N ASP A 45 -3.86 -8.34 -4.05
CA ASP A 45 -3.38 -8.52 -5.43
C ASP A 45 -3.03 -7.19 -6.10
N ALA A 46 -3.87 -6.17 -5.93
CA ALA A 46 -3.74 -4.86 -6.58
C ALA A 46 -3.78 -3.69 -5.56
N PRO A 47 -2.91 -3.65 -4.53
CA PRO A 47 -2.92 -2.61 -3.51
C PRO A 47 -2.70 -1.20 -4.09
N ALA A 48 -3.63 -0.29 -3.79
CA ALA A 48 -3.62 1.08 -4.30
C ALA A 48 -2.79 2.04 -3.43
N HIS A 49 -2.77 1.85 -2.10
CA HIS A 49 -2.03 2.74 -1.22
C HIS A 49 -0.56 2.28 -1.08
N PRO A 50 0.45 3.17 -1.21
CA PRO A 50 1.86 2.80 -1.07
C PRO A 50 2.22 2.13 0.26
N TYR A 51 1.48 2.44 1.34
CA TYR A 51 1.63 1.73 2.61
C TYR A 51 1.21 0.25 2.54
N THR A 52 0.10 -0.06 1.86
CA THR A 52 -0.36 -1.44 1.69
C THR A 52 0.61 -2.23 0.81
N GLN A 53 1.14 -1.60 -0.24
CA GLN A 53 2.23 -2.15 -1.06
C GLN A 53 3.46 -2.46 -0.18
N LEU A 54 3.83 -1.56 0.73
CA LEU A 54 4.93 -1.77 1.68
C LEU A 54 4.64 -2.95 2.63
N LEU A 55 3.43 -3.09 3.17
CA LEU A 55 3.07 -4.24 4.02
C LEU A 55 3.22 -5.55 3.27
N LEU A 56 2.71 -5.62 2.05
CA LEU A 56 2.80 -6.80 1.19
C LEU A 56 4.24 -7.10 0.76
N SER A 57 5.10 -6.09 0.60
CA SER A 57 6.53 -6.29 0.32
C SER A 57 7.28 -7.01 1.44
N ALA A 58 6.79 -6.87 2.68
CA ALA A 58 7.39 -7.43 3.87
C ALA A 58 6.80 -8.80 4.25
N ALA A 59 5.68 -9.19 3.64
CA ALA A 59 5.00 -10.46 3.87
C ALA A 59 5.44 -11.48 2.81
N PRO A 60 6.10 -12.59 3.19
CA PRO A 60 6.39 -13.68 2.27
C PRO A 60 5.07 -14.38 1.87
N ASP A 61 4.77 -14.39 0.58
CA ASP A 61 3.62 -15.10 0.02
C ASP A 61 4.12 -16.13 -1.00
N PRO A 62 3.97 -17.45 -0.75
CA PRO A 62 4.43 -18.50 -1.66
C PRO A 62 3.61 -18.61 -2.95
N GLU A 63 2.38 -18.09 -2.98
CA GLU A 63 1.52 -18.11 -4.17
C GLU A 63 1.72 -16.86 -5.05
N ARG A 64 2.41 -15.84 -4.55
CA ARG A 64 2.71 -14.62 -5.29
C ARG A 64 4.04 -14.74 -6.05
N ALA A 65 3.96 -14.70 -7.38
CA ALA A 65 5.14 -14.80 -8.24
C ALA A 65 6.17 -13.66 -8.01
N GLU A 66 5.69 -12.43 -7.75
CA GLU A 66 6.54 -11.27 -7.49
C GLU A 66 5.95 -10.39 -6.36
N PRO A 67 6.64 -10.22 -5.22
CA PRO A 67 6.21 -9.27 -4.19
C PRO A 67 6.45 -7.83 -4.66
N PRO A 68 5.57 -6.86 -4.30
CA PRO A 68 5.83 -5.46 -4.60
C PRO A 68 7.12 -5.04 -3.90
N VAL A 69 8.15 -4.61 -4.64
CA VAL A 69 9.45 -4.20 -4.05
C VAL A 69 9.37 -2.74 -3.63
N LEU A 70 8.69 -2.46 -2.51
CA LEU A 70 8.66 -1.11 -1.93
C LEU A 70 9.51 -1.08 -0.66
N ARG A 71 10.57 -0.28 -0.64
CA ARG A 71 11.35 -0.04 0.59
C ARG A 71 10.84 1.22 1.27
N GLY A 72 10.12 1.05 2.38
CA GLY A 72 9.69 2.16 3.23
C GLY A 72 10.90 2.88 3.82
N ARG A 73 10.83 4.21 3.89
CA ARG A 73 11.88 5.02 4.52
C ARG A 73 11.53 5.25 6.00
N GLY A 74 12.54 5.22 6.88
CA GLY A 74 12.42 5.67 8.27
C GLY A 74 11.46 4.88 9.18
N ALA A 75 11.37 5.35 10.43
CA ALA A 75 10.53 4.77 11.49
C ALA A 75 9.06 5.26 11.41
N PRO A 76 8.10 4.54 12.02
CA PRO A 76 6.72 5.01 12.16
C PRO A 76 6.62 6.39 12.87
N PRO A 77 5.61 7.21 12.54
CA PRO A 77 5.44 8.54 13.13
C PRO A 77 4.99 8.44 14.59
N SER A 78 5.25 9.51 15.34
CA SER A 78 4.62 9.70 16.65
C SER A 78 3.11 9.83 16.51
N LEU A 79 2.35 9.14 17.36
CA LEU A 79 0.90 9.32 17.45
C LEU A 79 0.49 10.50 18.35
N VAL A 80 1.40 11.02 19.16
CA VAL A 80 1.18 12.22 20.00
C VAL A 80 1.25 13.50 19.17
N SER A 81 2.13 13.52 18.17
CA SER A 81 2.29 14.65 17.25
C SER A 81 2.43 14.10 15.83
N PRO A 82 1.30 13.67 15.22
CA PRO A 82 1.32 13.06 13.90
C PRO A 82 1.71 14.09 12.82
N PRO A 83 2.33 13.64 11.71
CA PRO A 83 2.56 14.49 10.56
C PRO A 83 1.25 15.09 10.03
N SER A 84 1.33 16.31 9.51
CA SER A 84 0.22 16.95 8.81
C SER A 84 -0.12 16.23 7.49
N GLY A 85 -1.34 16.46 7.00
CA GLY A 85 -1.83 15.87 5.76
C GLY A 85 -1.93 14.34 5.80
N CYS A 86 -1.33 13.68 4.81
CA CYS A 86 -1.19 12.21 4.77
C CYS A 86 -0.16 11.76 5.82
N ARG A 87 -0.57 10.98 6.83
CA ARG A 87 0.34 10.51 7.90
C ARG A 87 1.49 9.63 7.41
N PHE A 88 1.36 9.04 6.22
CA PHE A 88 2.40 8.21 5.61
C PHE A 88 3.42 9.00 4.78
N HIS A 89 3.19 10.28 4.49
CA HIS A 89 4.07 11.06 3.60
C HIS A 89 5.56 11.07 3.99
N PRO A 90 5.98 11.04 5.28
CA PRO A 90 7.41 11.03 5.62
C PRO A 90 8.14 9.75 5.21
N ARG A 91 7.39 8.67 4.99
CA ARG A 91 7.92 7.33 4.65
C ARG A 91 7.58 6.92 3.23
N CYS A 92 6.63 7.61 2.60
CA CYS A 92 6.13 7.32 1.27
C CYS A 92 7.20 7.66 0.21
N PRO A 93 7.58 6.73 -0.68
CA PRO A 93 8.51 7.01 -1.77
C PRO A 93 7.92 7.92 -2.85
N PHE A 94 6.59 8.02 -2.91
CA PHE A 94 5.84 8.83 -3.86
C PHE A 94 5.26 10.11 -3.22
N ALA A 95 5.86 10.59 -2.12
CA ALA A 95 5.37 11.78 -1.43
C ALA A 95 5.43 13.02 -2.34
N MET A 96 4.31 13.73 -2.42
CA MET A 96 4.16 14.98 -3.16
C MET A 96 3.95 16.16 -2.20
N PRO A 97 4.14 17.43 -2.64
CA PRO A 97 3.93 18.58 -1.77
C PRO A 97 2.56 18.60 -1.08
N VAL A 98 1.49 18.25 -1.80
CA VAL A 98 0.12 18.18 -1.27
C VAL A 98 -0.01 17.17 -0.12
N CYS A 99 0.76 16.07 -0.13
CA CYS A 99 0.70 15.02 0.88
C CYS A 99 1.09 15.52 2.28
N SER A 100 1.96 16.52 2.37
CA SER A 100 2.36 17.13 3.64
C SER A 100 1.41 18.22 4.13
N GLN A 101 0.57 18.75 3.24
CA GLN A 101 -0.29 19.91 3.49
C GLN A 101 -1.73 19.52 3.76
N GLN A 102 -2.24 18.50 3.05
CA GLN A 102 -3.65 18.13 3.05
C GLN A 102 -3.84 16.63 3.22
N THR A 103 -4.88 16.26 3.97
CA THR A 103 -5.27 14.86 4.14
C THR A 103 -5.96 14.39 2.87
N PRO A 104 -5.52 13.27 2.25
CA PRO A 104 -6.12 12.79 1.02
C PRO A 104 -7.58 12.37 1.25
N PRO A 105 -8.48 12.68 0.31
CA PRO A 105 -9.82 12.11 0.31
C PRO A 105 -9.75 10.61 0.03
N THR A 106 -10.78 9.89 0.43
CA THR A 106 -10.98 8.49 0.05
C THR A 106 -11.44 8.42 -1.40
N LEU A 107 -10.62 7.84 -2.27
CA LEU A 107 -10.85 7.76 -3.72
C LEU A 107 -10.91 6.30 -4.18
N PRO A 108 -11.67 5.98 -5.24
CA PRO A 108 -11.66 4.65 -5.85
C PRO A 108 -10.26 4.27 -6.37
N ALA A 109 -9.85 3.02 -6.14
CA ALA A 109 -8.61 2.51 -6.73
C ALA A 109 -8.74 2.40 -8.25
N ALA A 110 -7.69 2.80 -8.98
CA ALA A 110 -7.66 2.69 -10.43
C ALA A 110 -7.70 1.22 -10.87
N GLY A 111 -8.58 0.88 -11.82
CA GLY A 111 -8.73 -0.50 -12.31
C GLY A 111 -9.46 -1.44 -11.35
N ALA A 112 -10.09 -0.92 -10.28
CA ALA A 112 -10.87 -1.75 -9.37
C ALA A 112 -12.05 -2.42 -10.10
N GLU A 113 -12.11 -3.75 -10.05
CA GLU A 113 -13.24 -4.54 -10.56
C GLU A 113 -14.52 -4.34 -9.72
N SER A 114 -14.39 -3.75 -8.52
CA SER A 114 -15.44 -3.55 -7.54
C SER A 114 -15.44 -2.10 -7.06
N ALA A 115 -16.62 -1.48 -7.01
CA ALA A 115 -16.80 -0.11 -6.50
C ALA A 115 -16.45 0.04 -5.00
N ARG A 116 -16.08 -1.05 -4.31
CA ARG A 116 -15.74 -1.08 -2.88
C ARG A 116 -14.25 -0.87 -2.59
N HIS A 117 -13.37 -0.97 -3.59
CA HIS A 117 -11.94 -0.77 -3.37
C HIS A 117 -11.58 0.71 -3.43
N VAL A 118 -11.25 1.25 -2.27
CA VAL A 118 -10.94 2.67 -2.08
C VAL A 118 -9.68 2.87 -1.26
N ALA A 119 -8.96 3.97 -1.51
CA ALA A 119 -7.80 4.37 -0.72
C ALA A 119 -7.77 5.87 -0.48
N ALA A 120 -7.24 6.27 0.67
CA ALA A 120 -6.98 7.67 0.99
C ALA A 120 -5.59 8.06 0.47
N CYS A 121 -5.46 8.32 -0.84
CA CYS A 121 -4.18 8.60 -1.49
C CYS A 121 -4.29 9.65 -2.61
N TRP A 122 -3.41 10.65 -2.60
CA TRP A 122 -3.33 11.67 -3.65
C TRP A 122 -2.86 11.13 -5.01
N LEU A 123 -2.25 9.94 -5.07
CA LEU A 123 -1.90 9.30 -6.35
C LEU A 123 -3.14 8.86 -7.15
N LEU A 124 -4.29 8.71 -6.50
CA LEU A 124 -5.56 8.36 -7.15
C LEU A 124 -6.31 9.61 -7.64
N ASP A 125 -5.86 10.80 -7.26
CA ASP A 125 -6.50 12.04 -7.64
C ASP A 125 -5.94 12.52 -8.99
N PRO A 126 -6.76 12.59 -10.05
CA PRO A 126 -6.29 13.04 -11.35
C PRO A 126 -5.76 14.48 -11.36
N GLU A 127 -6.16 15.33 -10.41
CA GLU A 127 -5.67 16.71 -10.32
C GLU A 127 -4.26 16.81 -9.73
N HIS A 128 -3.87 15.84 -8.90
CA HIS A 128 -2.61 15.87 -8.13
C HIS A 128 -1.64 14.76 -8.52
N ALA A 129 -2.09 13.69 -9.19
CA ALA A 129 -1.25 12.61 -9.64
C ALA A 129 -0.18 13.12 -10.60
N PRO A 130 1.09 12.66 -10.48
CA PRO A 130 2.12 13.03 -11.45
C PRO A 130 1.68 12.54 -12.83
N ALA A 131 1.82 13.38 -13.86
CA ALA A 131 1.62 12.96 -15.24
C ALA A 131 2.49 11.72 -15.49
N THR A 132 1.86 10.63 -15.93
CA THR A 132 2.51 9.33 -16.10
C THR A 132 3.59 9.41 -17.18
N GLU A 133 4.84 9.65 -16.79
CA GLU A 133 5.99 9.18 -17.56
C GLU A 133 6.33 7.77 -17.04
N ASP A 134 6.16 6.78 -17.92
CA ASP A 134 6.46 5.36 -17.75
C ASP A 134 7.30 4.97 -16.52
N THR A 135 6.64 4.56 -15.44
CA THR A 135 7.24 3.71 -14.39
C THR A 135 7.42 2.27 -14.90
N ALA A 136 8.08 2.12 -16.04
CA ALA A 136 8.64 0.87 -16.54
C ALA A 136 10.19 0.90 -16.61
N ALA A 137 10.83 2.03 -16.33
CA ALA A 137 12.29 2.19 -16.47
C ALA A 137 12.98 2.64 -15.17
N ALA A 138 12.99 1.77 -14.15
CA ALA A 138 13.93 1.90 -13.03
C ALA A 138 14.54 0.52 -12.71
N GLY A 139 15.18 -0.07 -13.71
CA GLY A 139 15.85 -1.36 -13.63
C GLY A 139 16.91 -1.55 -14.71
N ALA A 140 17.71 -0.52 -15.02
CA ALA A 140 18.89 -0.67 -15.87
C ALA A 140 20.04 0.21 -15.34
N GLY A 141 20.82 -0.35 -14.42
CA GLY A 141 22.12 0.18 -13.97
C GLY A 141 23.11 -0.99 -13.94
N THR A 142 23.76 -1.28 -15.07
CA THR A 142 25.18 -0.97 -15.32
C THR A 142 26.15 -1.69 -14.39
N GLU A 143 26.57 -2.91 -14.77
CA GLU A 143 27.85 -3.46 -14.31
C GLU A 143 28.88 -3.27 -15.42
N LYS A 144 29.79 -2.33 -15.15
CA LYS A 144 30.95 -1.97 -15.94
C LYS A 144 32.10 -2.90 -15.51
N ASN A 145 32.71 -3.56 -16.49
CA ASN A 145 33.92 -4.38 -16.39
C ASN A 145 34.99 -3.82 -15.42
N ALA A 146 35.57 -4.72 -14.62
CA ALA A 146 36.94 -4.60 -14.15
C ALA A 146 37.67 -5.93 -14.41
N ALA A 147 38.53 -5.91 -15.43
CA ALA A 147 39.54 -6.92 -15.68
C ALA A 147 40.73 -6.73 -14.73
N GLY A 148 41.35 -7.82 -14.29
CA GLY A 148 42.65 -7.83 -13.63
C GLY A 148 43.20 -9.26 -13.53
N PRO A 149 44.46 -9.53 -13.90
CA PRO A 149 44.89 -10.85 -14.39
C PRO A 149 45.56 -11.72 -13.33
N ALA A 150 45.65 -13.02 -13.61
CA ALA A 150 46.63 -13.95 -13.06
C ALA A 150 47.22 -14.79 -14.21
#